data_AF-A0AAU5W8G8-F1
#
_entry.id   AF-A0AAU5W8G8-F1
#
_cell.length_a   1.000
_cell.length_b   1.000
_cell.length_c   1.000
_cell.angle_alpha   90.00
_cell.angle_beta   90.00
_cell.angle_gamma   90.00
#
_symmetry.space_group_name_H-M   'P 1'
#
loop_
_entity.id
_entity.type
_entity.pdbx_description
1 polymer ?
#
loop_
_entity_poly.entity_id
_entity_poly.type
_entity_poly.pdbx_seq_one_letter_code
_entity_poly.pdbx_strand_id
1 'polypeptide(L)'
;MQRTRTVLAGTVAATVSAAVVASVAAPAPAGAALVSPTAATAATAAVSPVSAGEDPYPDRPDFRLPFGCDVKVLAQTYEGHDTTGKKIDMYRYGMTTGSPIRASADGVVHELFAPGGLEVRHGEGWFTTYMHMTRRVKAGTKVKRHQVIGYMSDVGAEGRPHLHYEQLYNPGHDDADNEDMVNAIIQGRGPINMLDETPIENWTSTNCV
;
A
#
# COMPACT_ATOMS: atom_id res chain seq x y z
N MET A 1 -42.68 53.08 2.70
CA MET A 1 -43.17 52.32 1.52
C MET A 1 -42.41 51.02 1.46
N GLN A 2 -42.98 49.94 1.98
CA GLN A 2 -42.33 48.64 2.18
C GLN A 2 -43.10 47.63 1.31
N ARG A 3 -42.44 47.05 0.29
CA ARG A 3 -43.07 46.08 -0.61
C ARG A 3 -42.57 44.67 -0.28
N THR A 4 -43.50 43.89 0.27
CA THR A 4 -43.41 42.46 0.56
C THR A 4 -43.26 41.67 -0.75
N ARG A 5 -42.32 40.71 -0.81
CA ARG A 5 -42.22 39.72 -1.89
C ARG A 5 -42.56 38.33 -1.34
N THR A 6 -43.63 37.75 -1.87
CA THR A 6 -44.07 36.37 -1.67
C THR A 6 -43.28 35.45 -2.61
N VAL A 7 -42.79 34.31 -2.11
CA VAL A 7 -42.20 33.23 -2.92
C VAL A 7 -43.14 32.02 -2.86
N LEU A 8 -43.61 31.56 -4.01
CA LEU A 8 -44.38 30.32 -4.16
C LEU A 8 -43.43 29.12 -4.34
N ALA A 9 -43.71 28.03 -3.62
CA ALA A 9 -43.07 26.73 -3.77
C ALA A 9 -43.65 25.97 -4.98
N GLY A 10 -42.76 25.36 -5.78
CA GLY A 10 -43.13 24.47 -6.88
C GLY A 10 -42.61 23.05 -6.62
N THR A 11 -43.51 22.10 -6.42
CA THR A 11 -43.26 20.65 -6.37
C THR A 11 -43.26 20.05 -7.78
N VAL A 12 -42.31 19.18 -8.09
CA VAL A 12 -42.29 18.36 -9.31
C VAL A 12 -42.49 16.90 -8.91
N ALA A 13 -43.55 16.28 -9.43
CA ALA A 13 -43.85 14.85 -9.28
C ALA A 13 -43.31 14.09 -10.50
N ALA A 14 -42.62 12.97 -10.27
CA ALA A 14 -42.18 12.04 -11.31
C ALA A 14 -43.13 10.83 -11.37
N THR A 15 -43.57 10.50 -12.58
CA THR A 15 -44.40 9.32 -12.87
C THR A 15 -43.52 8.12 -13.25
N VAL A 16 -43.88 6.93 -12.77
CA VAL A 16 -43.26 5.64 -13.13
C VAL A 16 -44.28 4.84 -13.94
N SER A 17 -43.92 4.40 -15.14
CA SER A 17 -44.72 3.50 -15.98
C SER A 17 -44.32 2.05 -15.75
N ALA A 18 -45.31 1.19 -15.50
CA ALA A 18 -45.20 -0.26 -15.47
C ALA A 18 -45.59 -0.86 -16.83
N ALA A 19 -44.89 -1.89 -17.28
CA ALA A 19 -45.31 -2.72 -18.41
C ALA A 19 -45.43 -4.18 -17.95
N VAL A 20 -46.58 -4.77 -18.29
CA VAL A 20 -46.98 -6.17 -18.08
C VAL A 20 -46.79 -6.93 -19.39
N VAL A 21 -46.27 -8.16 -19.32
CA VAL A 21 -46.41 -9.14 -20.42
C VAL A 21 -46.68 -10.52 -19.82
N ALA A 22 -47.62 -11.26 -20.39
CA ALA A 22 -48.15 -12.52 -19.88
C ALA A 22 -48.11 -13.66 -20.92
N SER A 23 -48.04 -14.90 -20.40
CA SER A 23 -48.32 -16.23 -21.00
C SER A 23 -47.33 -16.76 -22.06
N VAL A 24 -47.03 -18.07 -22.20
CA VAL A 24 -47.85 -19.30 -22.20
C VAL A 24 -46.99 -20.56 -21.83
N ALA A 25 -47.62 -21.72 -21.61
CA ALA A 25 -47.03 -22.94 -21.03
C ALA A 25 -46.92 -24.18 -21.98
N ALA A 26 -45.98 -25.07 -21.63
CA ALA A 26 -45.85 -26.55 -21.84
C ALA A 26 -45.40 -27.11 -23.22
N PRO A 27 -44.86 -28.37 -23.35
CA PRO A 27 -44.62 -29.43 -22.34
C PRO A 27 -43.19 -30.07 -22.34
N ALA A 28 -42.96 -31.01 -21.40
CA ALA A 28 -41.73 -31.75 -21.13
C ALA A 28 -41.31 -32.79 -22.20
N PRO A 29 -40.05 -33.26 -22.14
CA PRO A 29 -39.85 -34.71 -22.09
C PRO A 29 -38.94 -35.18 -20.95
N ALA A 30 -39.12 -36.45 -20.61
CA ALA A 30 -38.45 -37.20 -19.55
C ALA A 30 -37.08 -37.74 -19.97
N GLY A 31 -36.19 -37.87 -18.99
CA GLY A 31 -35.11 -38.86 -18.97
C GLY A 31 -33.70 -38.31 -19.15
N ALA A 32 -32.94 -38.23 -18.05
CA ALA A 32 -31.66 -38.93 -17.87
C ALA A 32 -30.88 -38.39 -16.65
N ALA A 33 -30.48 -39.34 -15.80
CA ALA A 33 -29.31 -39.37 -14.93
C ALA A 33 -29.08 -38.23 -13.90
N LEU A 34 -29.24 -38.63 -12.64
CA LEU A 34 -28.71 -37.97 -11.45
C LEU A 34 -27.17 -37.91 -11.51
N VAL A 35 -26.61 -36.71 -11.46
CA VAL A 35 -25.23 -36.49 -11.01
C VAL A 35 -25.25 -35.29 -10.05
N SER A 36 -24.92 -35.55 -8.79
CA SER A 36 -24.78 -34.56 -7.73
C SER A 36 -23.76 -33.48 -8.13
N PRO A 37 -24.02 -32.19 -7.88
CA PRO A 37 -22.96 -31.20 -7.91
C PRO A 37 -22.14 -31.35 -6.62
N THR A 38 -20.96 -31.95 -6.72
CA THR A 38 -19.93 -31.85 -5.69
C THR A 38 -19.62 -30.36 -5.50
N ALA A 39 -19.71 -29.89 -4.26
CA ALA A 39 -19.34 -28.54 -3.90
C ALA A 39 -17.91 -28.26 -4.39
N ALA A 40 -17.78 -27.32 -5.33
CA ALA A 40 -16.48 -26.79 -5.72
C ALA A 40 -15.96 -25.95 -4.55
N THR A 41 -15.15 -26.59 -3.70
CA THR A 41 -14.32 -25.88 -2.73
C THR A 41 -13.35 -25.02 -3.55
N ALA A 42 -13.63 -23.72 -3.65
CA ALA A 42 -12.64 -22.77 -4.12
C ALA A 42 -11.47 -22.82 -3.14
N ALA A 43 -10.43 -23.55 -3.51
CA ALA A 43 -9.15 -23.49 -2.84
C ALA A 43 -8.59 -22.08 -3.09
N THR A 44 -8.84 -21.16 -2.17
CA THR A 44 -7.94 -20.03 -1.98
C THR A 44 -6.56 -20.63 -1.75
N ALA A 45 -5.67 -20.47 -2.74
CA ALA A 45 -4.26 -20.70 -2.54
C ALA A 45 -3.82 -19.75 -1.42
N ALA A 46 -3.82 -20.27 -0.19
CA ALA A 46 -3.11 -19.65 0.89
C ALA A 46 -1.66 -19.64 0.44
N VAL A 47 -1.15 -18.45 0.11
CA VAL A 47 0.28 -18.23 -0.01
C VAL A 47 0.83 -18.63 1.34
N SER A 48 1.48 -19.80 1.42
CA SER A 48 2.23 -20.19 2.60
C SER A 48 3.09 -19.01 3.01
N PRO A 49 3.18 -18.66 4.31
CA PRO A 49 4.21 -17.73 4.72
C PRO A 49 5.53 -18.35 4.23
N VAL A 50 6.22 -17.64 3.34
CA VAL A 50 7.64 -17.89 3.11
C VAL A 50 8.25 -17.88 4.49
N SER A 51 8.68 -19.05 4.96
CA SER A 51 9.40 -19.17 6.22
C SER A 51 10.53 -18.17 6.15
N ALA A 52 10.55 -17.24 7.11
CA ALA A 52 11.63 -16.29 7.22
C ALA A 52 12.94 -17.09 7.26
N GLY A 53 13.80 -16.90 6.25
CA GLY A 53 15.21 -17.14 6.50
C GLY A 53 15.58 -16.31 7.72
N GLU A 54 16.35 -16.89 8.65
CA GLU A 54 16.82 -16.16 9.82
C GLU A 54 17.39 -14.80 9.38
N ASP A 55 16.87 -13.73 9.98
CA ASP A 55 17.34 -12.38 9.70
C ASP A 55 18.83 -12.31 10.03
N PRO A 56 19.73 -12.12 9.04
CA PRO A 56 21.16 -12.16 9.30
C PRO A 56 21.67 -10.89 10.00
N TYR A 57 20.80 -9.89 10.18
CA TYR A 57 21.13 -8.61 10.80
C TYR A 57 20.53 -8.55 12.22
N PRO A 58 21.32 -8.15 13.23
CA PRO A 58 20.84 -8.08 14.60
C PRO A 58 19.88 -6.91 14.80
N ASP A 59 19.05 -7.03 15.83
CA ASP A 59 18.26 -5.94 16.41
C ASP A 59 17.39 -5.17 15.40
N ARG A 60 16.93 -5.84 14.33
CA ARG A 60 16.04 -5.23 13.33
C ARG A 60 14.77 -4.72 13.98
N PRO A 61 14.41 -3.42 13.80
CA PRO A 61 13.11 -2.93 14.22
C PRO A 61 11.97 -3.72 13.56
N ASP A 62 10.86 -3.86 14.28
CA ASP A 62 9.60 -4.37 13.72
C ASP A 62 8.99 -3.35 12.74
N PHE A 63 9.58 -3.28 11.55
CA PHE A 63 9.17 -2.39 10.48
C PHE A 63 7.79 -2.77 9.99
N ARG A 64 6.87 -1.82 10.05
CA ARG A 64 5.53 -1.96 9.49
C ARG A 64 5.48 -1.37 8.09
N LEU A 65 4.46 -1.76 7.31
CA LEU A 65 4.24 -1.07 6.04
C LEU A 65 4.03 0.44 6.30
N PRO A 66 4.55 1.31 5.43
CA PRO A 66 4.55 2.76 5.67
C PRO A 66 3.20 3.43 5.36
N PHE A 67 2.09 2.75 5.67
CA PHE A 67 0.72 3.18 5.39
C PHE A 67 -0.16 2.97 6.61
N GLY A 68 -1.28 3.70 6.73
CA GLY A 68 -2.23 3.47 7.83
C GLY A 68 -2.81 2.04 7.87
N CYS A 69 -3.41 1.69 8.99
CA CYS A 69 -4.10 0.41 9.21
C CYS A 69 -5.02 0.04 8.02
N ASP A 70 -5.01 -1.23 7.64
CA ASP A 70 -5.85 -1.83 6.58
C ASP A 70 -5.64 -1.24 5.17
N VAL A 71 -4.63 -0.38 4.98
CA VAL A 71 -4.27 0.08 3.65
C VAL A 71 -3.64 -1.07 2.89
N LYS A 72 -4.28 -1.42 1.77
CA LYS A 72 -3.76 -2.41 0.82
C LYS A 72 -2.85 -1.73 -0.18
N VAL A 73 -1.74 -2.39 -0.50
CA VAL A 73 -0.80 -1.97 -1.54
C VAL A 73 -0.42 -3.12 -2.44
N LEU A 74 -0.08 -2.77 -3.68
CA LEU A 74 0.72 -3.58 -4.59
C LEU A 74 2.18 -3.20 -4.34
N ALA A 75 3.04 -4.18 -4.03
CA ALA A 75 4.48 -3.96 -3.97
C ALA A 75 5.14 -4.68 -5.14
N GLN A 76 5.96 -3.98 -5.92
CA GLN A 76 6.67 -4.52 -7.09
C GLN A 76 8.00 -3.80 -7.29
N THR A 77 8.80 -4.30 -8.22
CA THR A 77 9.88 -3.55 -8.88
C THR A 77 9.70 -3.70 -10.39
N TYR A 78 10.44 -2.94 -11.19
CA TYR A 78 10.38 -3.02 -12.66
C TYR A 78 11.78 -3.13 -13.27
N GLU A 79 11.85 -3.70 -14.47
CA GLU A 79 13.11 -3.97 -15.16
C GLU A 79 14.04 -2.75 -15.20
N GLY A 80 15.27 -2.93 -14.72
CA GLY A 80 16.30 -1.89 -14.69
C GLY A 80 16.16 -0.86 -13.56
N HIS A 81 15.12 -0.94 -12.73
CA HIS A 81 14.94 -0.06 -11.57
C HIS A 81 15.75 -0.50 -10.36
N ASP A 82 15.77 -1.81 -10.10
CA ASP A 82 16.45 -2.40 -8.97
C ASP A 82 17.38 -3.53 -9.42
N THR A 83 18.68 -3.23 -9.49
CA THR A 83 19.70 -4.23 -9.79
C THR A 83 20.06 -5.10 -8.58
N THR A 84 19.48 -4.81 -7.41
CA THR A 84 19.84 -5.43 -6.13
C THR A 84 18.76 -6.35 -5.54
N GLY A 85 17.51 -6.21 -5.99
CA GLY A 85 16.32 -6.91 -5.46
C GLY A 85 15.89 -6.46 -4.05
N LYS A 86 16.41 -5.32 -3.57
CA LYS A 86 16.21 -4.80 -2.20
C LYS A 86 15.28 -3.59 -2.14
N LYS A 87 14.97 -2.98 -3.28
CA LYS A 87 14.09 -1.81 -3.40
C LYS A 87 12.65 -2.27 -3.55
N ILE A 88 11.72 -1.54 -2.96
CA ILE A 88 10.29 -1.85 -3.04
C ILE A 88 9.52 -0.62 -3.49
N ASP A 89 8.84 -0.74 -4.63
CA ASP A 89 7.88 0.26 -5.09
C ASP A 89 6.48 -0.13 -4.68
N MET A 90 5.89 0.68 -3.81
CA MET A 90 4.58 0.45 -3.22
C MET A 90 3.53 1.37 -3.83
N TYR A 91 2.50 0.77 -4.41
CA TYR A 91 1.35 1.43 -5.01
C TYR A 91 0.13 1.20 -4.14
N ARG A 92 -0.43 2.27 -3.58
CA ARG A 92 -1.65 2.16 -2.77
C ARG A 92 -2.86 1.88 -3.67
N TYR A 93 -3.70 0.92 -3.30
CA TYR A 93 -4.97 0.73 -4.00
C TYR A 93 -5.92 1.91 -3.73
N GLY A 94 -6.59 2.37 -4.78
CA GLY A 94 -7.49 3.53 -4.74
C GLY A 94 -6.74 4.84 -5.00
N MET A 95 -6.73 5.76 -4.03
CA MET A 95 -6.00 7.01 -4.15
C MET A 95 -4.51 6.78 -3.86
N THR A 96 -3.64 7.15 -4.81
CA THR A 96 -2.18 7.01 -4.70
C THR A 96 -1.57 8.35 -4.30
N THR A 97 -1.60 9.35 -5.17
CA THR A 97 -1.12 10.71 -4.90
C THR A 97 -1.82 11.34 -3.69
N GLY A 98 -1.05 11.99 -2.82
CA GLY A 98 -1.55 12.62 -1.60
C GLY A 98 -1.85 11.65 -0.47
N SER A 99 -1.62 10.35 -0.64
CA SER A 99 -1.81 9.38 0.44
C SER A 99 -0.81 9.62 1.57
N PRO A 100 -1.24 9.57 2.84
CA PRO A 100 -0.31 9.70 3.96
C PRO A 100 0.68 8.54 4.00
N ILE A 101 1.96 8.87 4.12
CA ILE A 101 3.05 7.94 4.36
C ILE A 101 3.44 8.05 5.83
N ARG A 102 3.55 6.90 6.49
CA ARG A 102 3.85 6.78 7.93
C ARG A 102 5.23 6.18 8.14
N ALA A 103 5.88 6.51 9.25
CA ALA A 103 7.15 5.88 9.59
C ALA A 103 6.94 4.38 9.83
N SER A 104 7.86 3.55 9.31
CA SER A 104 7.78 2.10 9.48
C SER A 104 8.12 1.67 10.92
N ALA A 105 8.93 2.46 11.62
CA ALA A 105 9.31 2.27 13.02
C ALA A 105 9.63 3.62 13.68
N ASP A 106 9.82 3.61 15.00
CA ASP A 106 10.28 4.78 15.77
C ASP A 106 11.67 5.21 15.30
N GLY A 107 11.95 6.51 15.26
CA GLY A 107 13.26 6.99 14.84
C GLY A 107 13.40 8.51 14.83
N VAL A 108 14.44 8.98 14.15
CA VAL A 108 14.73 10.38 13.90
C VAL A 108 14.95 10.57 12.41
N VAL A 109 14.28 11.56 11.82
CA VAL A 109 14.49 11.93 10.42
C VAL A 109 15.93 12.41 10.27
N HIS A 110 16.74 11.67 9.52
CA HIS A 110 18.16 11.92 9.37
C HIS A 110 18.41 12.95 8.28
N GLU A 111 18.00 12.61 7.05
CA GLU A 111 18.25 13.41 5.85
C GLU A 111 16.99 13.62 5.00
N LEU A 112 17.01 14.68 4.18
CA LEU A 112 16.04 14.93 3.11
C LEU A 112 16.75 14.96 1.75
N PHE A 113 16.42 14.03 0.88
CA PHE A 113 16.97 13.97 -0.48
C PHE A 113 16.16 14.81 -1.46
N ALA A 114 16.81 15.29 -2.52
CA ALA A 114 16.15 15.87 -3.67
C ALA A 114 16.14 14.89 -4.85
N PRO A 115 15.03 14.76 -5.60
CA PRO A 115 13.73 15.39 -5.37
C PRO A 115 12.82 14.46 -4.53
N GLY A 116 12.39 14.91 -3.34
CA GLY A 116 11.28 14.27 -2.63
C GLY A 116 11.62 13.05 -1.74
N GLY A 117 12.88 12.81 -1.38
CA GLY A 117 13.28 11.70 -0.51
C GLY A 117 13.44 12.07 0.97
N LEU A 118 13.32 11.11 1.87
CA LEU A 118 13.52 11.27 3.30
C LEU A 118 14.11 9.97 3.86
N GLU A 119 15.07 10.09 4.77
CA GLU A 119 15.59 8.95 5.53
C GLU A 119 15.24 9.07 7.02
N VAL A 120 14.89 7.95 7.64
CA VAL A 120 14.71 7.83 9.09
C VAL A 120 15.74 6.87 9.67
N ARG A 121 16.50 7.34 10.66
CA ARG A 121 17.39 6.53 11.48
C ARG A 121 16.64 5.97 12.69
N HIS A 122 16.74 4.66 12.91
CA HIS A 122 15.98 3.93 13.93
C HIS A 122 16.80 3.50 15.16
N GLY A 123 18.13 3.62 15.08
CA GLY A 123 19.07 3.13 16.12
C GLY A 123 19.79 1.86 15.67
N GLU A 124 20.86 1.49 16.37
CA GLU A 124 21.65 0.27 16.09
C GLU A 124 22.07 0.10 14.61
N GLY A 125 22.30 1.20 13.88
CA GLY A 125 22.69 1.17 12.46
C GLY A 125 21.54 0.96 11.48
N TRP A 126 20.28 0.95 11.93
CA TRP A 126 19.11 0.76 11.07
C TRP A 126 18.56 2.06 10.50
N PHE A 127 18.28 2.05 9.20
CA PHE A 127 17.68 3.17 8.48
C PHE A 127 16.55 2.70 7.56
N THR A 128 15.62 3.62 7.26
CA THR A 128 14.64 3.43 6.20
C THR A 128 14.58 4.66 5.31
N THR A 129 14.58 4.42 3.99
CA THR A 129 14.49 5.46 2.98
C THR A 129 13.11 5.45 2.35
N TYR A 130 12.56 6.65 2.14
CA TYR A 130 11.25 6.90 1.54
C TYR A 130 11.43 7.92 0.42
N MET A 131 11.10 7.57 -0.83
CA MET A 131 11.19 8.51 -1.96
C MET A 131 9.85 8.77 -2.66
N HIS A 132 9.87 9.75 -3.56
CA HIS A 132 8.72 10.23 -4.31
C HIS A 132 7.63 10.86 -3.43
N MET A 133 8.05 11.60 -2.40
CA MET A 133 7.17 12.23 -1.44
C MET A 133 7.10 13.75 -1.58
N THR A 134 5.98 14.31 -1.16
CA THR A 134 5.80 15.74 -0.91
C THR A 134 5.46 16.02 0.56
N ARG A 135 5.57 17.29 0.97
CA ARG A 135 5.21 17.78 2.32
C ARG A 135 5.80 16.91 3.45
N ARG A 136 7.09 16.61 3.31
CA ARG A 136 7.88 15.80 4.24
C ARG A 136 8.10 16.53 5.56
N VAL A 137 8.19 15.78 6.66
CA VAL A 137 8.69 16.31 7.94
C VAL A 137 10.15 16.73 7.82
N LYS A 138 10.62 17.59 8.74
CA LYS A 138 11.98 18.15 8.67
C LYS A 138 13.03 17.20 9.24
N ALA A 139 14.27 17.28 8.76
CA ALA A 139 15.42 16.64 9.39
C ALA A 139 15.53 17.01 10.88
N GLY A 140 15.98 16.05 11.69
CA GLY A 140 16.03 16.12 13.16
C GLY A 140 14.71 15.85 13.86
N THR A 141 13.59 15.67 13.13
CA THR A 141 12.29 15.38 13.77
C THR A 141 12.28 13.96 14.32
N LYS A 142 11.97 13.82 15.61
CA LYS A 142 11.67 12.51 16.22
C LYS A 142 10.29 12.04 15.75
N VAL A 143 10.22 10.80 15.29
CA VAL A 143 8.99 10.19 14.78
C VAL A 143 8.69 8.91 15.54
N LYS A 144 7.41 8.67 15.82
CA LYS A 144 6.90 7.39 16.29
C LYS A 144 6.36 6.59 15.13
N ARG A 145 6.39 5.25 15.20
CA ARG A 145 5.97 4.28 14.18
C ARG A 145 4.83 4.79 13.29
N HIS A 146 3.57 4.51 13.50
CA HIS A 146 2.40 5.11 12.83
C HIS A 146 2.37 6.63 12.50
N GLN A 147 3.32 7.51 12.89
CA GLN A 147 3.27 8.95 12.61
C GLN A 147 3.42 9.27 11.11
N VAL A 148 2.61 10.19 10.60
CA VAL A 148 2.73 10.68 9.22
C VAL A 148 4.01 11.48 9.04
N ILE A 149 4.83 11.08 8.06
CA ILE A 149 6.13 11.69 7.73
C ILE A 149 6.14 12.40 6.38
N GLY A 150 5.07 12.25 5.59
CA GLY A 150 4.81 13.01 4.38
C GLY A 150 3.69 12.37 3.57
N TYR A 151 3.63 12.71 2.29
CA TYR A 151 2.54 12.30 1.42
C TYR A 151 3.07 11.81 0.07
N MET A 152 2.50 10.73 -0.44
CA MET A 152 2.89 10.11 -1.70
C MET A 152 2.70 11.07 -2.87
N SER A 153 3.64 11.07 -3.81
CA SER A 153 3.65 11.92 -5.00
C SER A 153 4.38 11.20 -6.13
N ASP A 154 4.53 11.87 -7.26
CA ASP A 154 5.35 11.50 -8.41
C ASP A 154 6.65 12.33 -8.52
N VAL A 155 7.02 13.05 -7.46
CA VAL A 155 8.22 13.89 -7.44
C VAL A 155 9.45 13.00 -7.66
N GLY A 156 10.16 13.19 -8.78
CA GLY A 156 11.29 12.34 -9.16
C GLY A 156 10.92 10.97 -9.74
N ALA A 157 9.64 10.67 -9.94
CA ALA A 157 9.13 9.41 -10.49
C ALA A 157 8.42 9.59 -11.85
N GLU A 158 8.65 10.70 -12.54
CA GLU A 158 8.20 10.94 -13.92
C GLU A 158 6.69 10.68 -14.16
N GLY A 159 5.84 11.15 -13.25
CA GLY A 159 4.39 11.00 -13.40
C GLY A 159 3.84 9.62 -13.02
N ARG A 160 4.63 8.78 -12.35
CA ARG A 160 4.20 7.51 -11.74
C ARG A 160 4.15 7.64 -10.22
N PRO A 161 3.04 8.09 -9.61
CA PRO A 161 2.94 8.17 -8.16
C PRO A 161 3.09 6.79 -7.51
N HIS A 162 4.10 6.63 -6.67
CA HIS A 162 4.33 5.46 -5.84
C HIS A 162 5.20 5.86 -4.65
N LEU A 163 5.44 4.95 -3.72
CA LEU A 163 6.46 5.10 -2.69
C LEU A 163 7.59 4.14 -2.99
N HIS A 164 8.79 4.68 -3.19
CA HIS A 164 10.01 3.91 -3.14
C HIS A 164 10.42 3.71 -1.69
N TYR A 165 10.69 2.48 -1.29
CA TYR A 165 10.99 2.13 0.09
C TYR A 165 12.19 1.18 0.18
N GLU A 166 13.09 1.47 1.11
CA GLU A 166 14.30 0.69 1.36
C GLU A 166 14.51 0.50 2.87
N GLN A 167 15.18 -0.60 3.24
CA GLN A 167 15.77 -0.79 4.57
C GLN A 167 17.28 -0.86 4.40
N LEU A 168 18.02 -0.17 5.26
CA LEU A 168 19.48 -0.15 5.25
C LEU A 168 20.02 -0.49 6.63
N TYR A 169 21.21 -1.11 6.65
CA TYR A 169 21.89 -1.48 7.88
C TYR A 169 23.38 -1.17 7.78
N ASN A 170 23.81 -0.12 8.50
CA ASN A 170 25.20 0.29 8.60
C ASN A 170 25.64 0.43 10.06
N PRO A 171 26.14 -0.66 10.69
CA PRO A 171 26.50 -0.63 12.10
C PRO A 171 27.73 0.24 12.35
N GLY A 172 27.64 1.11 13.36
CA GLY A 172 28.74 1.98 13.78
C GLY A 172 28.86 3.30 13.00
N HIS A 173 27.94 3.56 12.06
CA HIS A 173 27.88 4.81 11.31
C HIS A 173 26.59 5.59 11.63
N ASP A 174 26.63 6.89 11.37
CA ASP A 174 25.52 7.81 11.63
C ASP A 174 24.65 8.04 10.38
N ASP A 175 25.09 7.53 9.25
CA ASP A 175 24.54 7.59 7.88
C ASP A 175 24.52 6.18 7.23
N ALA A 176 23.74 6.05 6.15
CA ALA A 176 23.69 4.85 5.33
C ALA A 176 23.50 5.23 3.86
N ASP A 177 24.16 4.48 2.97
CA ASP A 177 24.13 4.71 1.53
C ASP A 177 23.59 3.50 0.76
N ASN A 178 23.45 3.62 -0.55
CA ASN A 178 22.94 2.55 -1.42
C ASN A 178 23.68 1.20 -1.26
N GLU A 179 24.92 1.18 -0.79
CA GLU A 179 25.67 -0.06 -0.53
C GLU A 179 25.21 -0.80 0.73
N ASP A 180 24.55 -0.10 1.66
CA ASP A 180 24.07 -0.63 2.95
C ASP A 180 22.65 -1.19 2.88
N MET A 181 22.01 -1.16 1.70
CA MET A 181 20.67 -1.73 1.52
C MET A 181 20.65 -3.22 1.86
N VAL A 182 19.61 -3.63 2.61
CA VAL A 182 19.36 -5.02 2.97
C VAL A 182 18.01 -5.49 2.46
N ASN A 183 17.86 -6.80 2.26
CA ASN A 183 16.55 -7.36 1.94
C ASN A 183 15.56 -7.03 3.05
N ALA A 184 14.43 -6.44 2.68
CA ALA A 184 13.47 -5.93 3.65
C ALA A 184 12.76 -7.07 4.38
N ILE A 185 12.55 -6.90 5.68
CA ILE A 185 11.58 -7.67 6.46
C ILE A 185 10.56 -6.67 6.96
N ILE A 186 9.30 -6.83 6.56
CA ILE A 186 8.22 -5.89 6.89
C ILE A 186 7.05 -6.68 7.45
N GLN A 187 6.59 -6.34 8.65
CA GLN A 187 5.51 -7.02 9.37
C GLN A 187 5.78 -8.53 9.50
N GLY A 188 7.04 -8.91 9.75
CA GLY A 188 7.48 -10.31 9.85
C GLY A 188 7.53 -11.07 8.52
N ARG A 189 7.24 -10.42 7.38
CA ARG A 189 7.39 -11.02 6.05
C ARG A 189 8.74 -10.66 5.45
N GLY A 190 9.52 -11.66 5.10
CA GLY A 190 10.81 -11.51 4.43
C GLY A 190 11.84 -12.53 4.93
N PRO A 191 13.12 -12.40 4.55
CA PRO A 191 13.67 -11.34 3.71
C PRO A 191 13.02 -11.29 2.32
N ILE A 192 12.59 -10.11 1.89
CA ILE A 192 11.96 -9.89 0.60
C ILE A 192 13.05 -9.66 -0.44
N ASN A 193 13.00 -10.46 -1.50
CA ASN A 193 13.78 -10.26 -2.71
C ASN A 193 12.81 -9.89 -3.83
N MET A 194 12.74 -8.60 -4.17
CA MET A 194 11.87 -8.10 -5.22
C MET A 194 12.52 -8.41 -6.57
N LEU A 195 12.07 -9.48 -7.22
CA LEU A 195 12.47 -9.76 -8.59
C LEU A 195 11.57 -8.97 -9.54
N ASP A 196 12.14 -8.52 -10.66
CA ASP A 196 11.41 -7.88 -11.74
C ASP A 196 10.17 -8.71 -12.10
N GLU A 197 9.02 -8.03 -12.26
CA GLU A 197 7.76 -8.62 -12.71
C GLU A 197 7.09 -9.64 -11.75
N THR A 198 7.53 -9.75 -10.48
CA THR A 198 6.84 -10.56 -9.45
C THR A 198 6.19 -9.70 -8.37
N PRO A 199 4.99 -9.15 -8.62
CA PRO A 199 4.31 -8.30 -7.65
C PRO A 199 3.85 -9.09 -6.42
N ILE A 200 3.95 -8.45 -5.25
CA ILE A 200 3.20 -8.79 -4.06
C ILE A 200 1.89 -8.00 -4.08
N GLU A 201 0.82 -8.67 -4.49
CA GLU A 201 -0.51 -8.07 -4.52
C GLU A 201 -1.17 -8.03 -3.13
N ASN A 202 -2.09 -7.08 -2.94
CA ASN A 202 -2.98 -7.00 -1.79
C ASN A 202 -2.28 -7.00 -0.41
N TRP A 203 -1.03 -6.53 -0.32
CA TRP A 203 -0.32 -6.48 0.93
C TRP A 203 -0.96 -5.44 1.86
N THR A 204 -1.46 -5.89 3.00
CA THR A 204 -2.24 -5.05 3.91
C THR A 204 -1.36 -4.54 5.04
N SER A 205 -1.38 -3.22 5.26
CA SER A 205 -0.65 -2.58 6.34
C SER A 205 -1.26 -2.88 7.70
N THR A 206 -0.39 -3.18 8.66
CA THR A 206 -0.68 -3.32 10.09
C THR A 206 -0.02 -2.21 10.91
N ASN A 207 0.41 -1.11 10.27
CA ASN A 207 0.94 0.09 10.93
C ASN A 207 -0.20 0.94 11.51
N CYS A 208 -0.87 0.36 12.49
CA CYS A 208 -1.99 0.95 13.20
C CYS A 208 -1.48 1.84 14.35
N VAL A 209 -2.32 2.79 14.79
CA VAL A 209 -2.06 3.68 15.93
C VAL A 209 -2.12 2.95 17.26
#